data_AF-A0A7H4ME02-F1
#
_entry.id   AF-A0A7H4ME02-F1
#
_cell.length_a   1.000
_cell.length_b   1.000
_cell.length_c   1.000
_cell.angle_alpha   90.00
_cell.angle_beta   90.00
_cell.angle_gamma   90.00
#
_symmetry.space_group_name_H-M   'P 1'
#
loop_
_entity.id
_entity.type
_entity.pdbx_description
1 polymer ?
#
loop_
_entity_poly.entity_id
_entity_poly.type
_entity_poly.pdbx_seq_one_letter_code
_entity_poly.pdbx_strand_id
1 'polypeptide(L)'
;MLRCRFHQYVSHPCRNQSLFFKSKRRVAILGITPAGLAILQELHKEFSAEGIDIRFFEDRTVQRDSRLINIEKSGNSRDLLALAKKGEVDEVYIALPMVAQQRIRQFLNEFSDTTVDVFLVPDLFSYSAHISQLRMFGNIQTISIFTSPFDGEGAVLKRIEDIILGLFFTLLSLPAMLIVAIGIKLTSPGPVLFKQNRYGLNGKQIQVWKFRTMRVMENSAVVTQATRNDPRITKFGAFLRKTSLDELPQFINVLQGRMSIVGPRPHAVAHNEQYRVLVENYMIRHKVKPGITGLAQINGFRGETDTLDKMEKRIQFDLQYIQSWSLLLDLKIIFLTFFRGFVGKNAF
;
A
#
# COMPACT_ATOMS: atom_id res chain seq x y z
N MET A 1 -39.38 8.19 1.26
CA MET A 1 -39.31 9.22 2.31
C MET A 1 -38.51 8.67 3.48
N LEU A 2 -37.17 8.69 3.40
CA LEU A 2 -36.26 8.33 4.50
C LEU A 2 -35.01 9.20 4.30
N ARG A 3 -34.85 10.16 5.21
CA ARG A 3 -33.81 11.20 5.17
C ARG A 3 -32.43 10.57 5.40
N CYS A 4 -31.58 10.61 4.37
CA CYS A 4 -30.14 10.46 4.51
C CYS A 4 -29.59 11.61 5.36
N ARG A 5 -29.21 11.32 6.61
CA ARG A 5 -28.23 12.13 7.38
C ARG A 5 -26.90 11.39 7.32
N PHE A 6 -26.06 11.70 6.35
CA PHE A 6 -24.68 11.21 6.33
C PHE A 6 -23.77 12.24 6.99
N HIS A 7 -23.20 11.81 8.11
CA HIS A 7 -22.11 12.48 8.82
C HIS A 7 -20.93 12.63 7.88
N GLN A 8 -20.56 13.88 7.61
CA GLN A 8 -19.27 14.25 7.06
C GLN A 8 -18.19 13.71 8.00
N TYR A 9 -17.27 12.92 7.47
CA TYR A 9 -16.00 12.66 8.12
C TYR A 9 -15.34 14.01 8.40
N VAL A 10 -15.04 14.23 9.67
CA VAL A 10 -14.31 15.39 10.17
C VAL A 10 -12.89 15.31 9.60
N SER A 11 -12.71 15.88 8.41
CA SER A 11 -11.57 16.75 8.18
C SER A 11 -11.58 17.78 9.31
N HIS A 12 -10.57 17.81 10.17
CA HIS A 12 -10.39 18.97 11.03
C HIS A 12 -10.37 20.20 10.11
N PRO A 13 -11.32 21.13 10.23
CA PRO A 13 -11.20 22.40 9.53
C PRO A 13 -9.95 23.04 10.11
N CYS A 14 -8.97 23.31 9.24
CA CYS A 14 -7.90 24.25 9.51
C CYS A 14 -8.57 25.50 10.09
N ARG A 15 -8.36 25.75 11.38
CA ARG A 15 -9.09 26.76 12.14
C ARG A 15 -8.66 28.11 11.57
N ASN A 16 -9.45 28.62 10.65
CA ASN A 16 -9.33 29.97 10.13
C ASN A 16 -9.81 30.91 11.24
N GLN A 17 -8.93 31.19 12.19
CA GLN A 17 -9.11 32.22 13.21
C GLN A 17 -7.93 33.19 13.13
N SER A 18 -8.22 34.33 12.50
CA SER A 18 -7.77 35.68 12.85
C SER A 18 -6.30 35.88 13.23
N LEU A 19 -5.61 36.68 12.40
CA LEU A 19 -4.54 37.63 12.75
C LEU A 19 -4.29 37.81 14.27
N PHE A 20 -3.47 36.97 14.87
CA PHE A 20 -2.78 37.24 16.13
C PHE A 20 -1.43 36.52 16.07
N PHE A 21 -0.36 37.29 16.32
CA PHE A 21 1.07 36.94 16.37
C PHE A 21 1.43 35.44 16.20
N LYS A 22 2.20 35.12 15.14
CA LYS A 22 2.87 33.80 14.96
C LYS A 22 3.88 33.56 16.10
N SER A 23 3.41 33.06 17.23
CA SER A 23 4.29 32.42 18.22
C SER A 23 4.68 31.03 17.72
N LYS A 24 5.96 30.67 17.85
CA LYS A 24 6.39 29.28 17.62
C LYS A 24 5.54 28.35 18.49
N ARG A 25 5.00 27.28 17.90
CA ARG A 25 4.32 26.23 18.67
C ARG A 25 5.33 25.53 19.59
N ARG A 26 4.98 25.34 20.85
CA ARG A 26 5.82 24.68 21.86
C ARG A 26 5.28 23.29 22.11
N VAL A 27 6.00 22.29 21.62
CA VAL A 27 5.59 20.89 21.66
C VAL A 27 6.51 20.11 22.56
N ALA A 28 5.94 19.27 23.40
CA ALA A 28 6.67 18.33 24.23
C ALA A 28 6.41 16.90 23.78
N ILE A 29 7.47 16.09 23.69
CA ILE A 29 7.36 14.65 23.47
C ILE A 29 7.82 13.93 24.75
N LEU A 30 6.93 13.15 25.35
CA LEU A 30 7.19 12.34 26.53
C LEU A 30 7.50 10.90 26.11
N GLY A 31 8.78 10.52 26.20
CA GLY A 31 9.27 9.19 25.81
C GLY A 31 10.26 9.26 24.65
N ILE A 32 11.54 9.00 24.94
CA ILE A 32 12.59 8.83 23.93
C ILE A 32 12.52 7.39 23.42
N THR A 33 11.61 7.16 22.48
CA THR A 33 11.31 5.85 21.89
C THR A 33 11.31 5.93 20.36
N PRO A 34 11.30 4.79 19.63
CA PRO A 34 11.10 4.80 18.18
C PRO A 34 9.82 5.55 17.75
N ALA A 35 8.73 5.43 18.52
CA ALA A 35 7.50 6.18 18.28
C ALA A 35 7.69 7.70 18.49
N GLY A 36 8.44 8.10 19.53
CA GLY A 36 8.79 9.49 19.81
C GLY A 36 9.65 10.12 18.71
N LEU A 37 10.59 9.35 18.16
CA LEU A 37 11.37 9.76 16.99
C LEU A 37 10.54 9.87 15.71
N ALA A 38 9.60 8.94 15.49
CA ALA A 38 8.74 8.98 14.31
C ALA A 38 7.86 10.24 14.31
N ILE A 39 7.24 10.58 15.45
CA ILE A 39 6.41 11.78 15.54
C ILE A 39 7.25 13.07 15.43
N LEU A 40 8.48 13.10 15.98
CA LEU A 40 9.41 14.22 15.78
C LEU A 40 9.66 14.52 14.29
N GLN A 41 9.90 13.48 13.49
CA GLN A 41 10.16 13.63 12.06
C GLN A 41 8.94 14.17 11.31
N GLU A 42 7.74 13.69 11.64
CA GLU A 42 6.51 14.15 10.99
C GLU A 42 6.13 15.58 11.41
N LEU A 43 6.25 15.92 12.70
CA LEU A 43 6.03 17.29 13.19
C LEU A 43 6.99 18.30 12.54
N HIS A 44 8.26 17.94 12.36
CA HIS A 44 9.21 18.78 11.63
C HIS A 44 8.83 18.97 10.16
N LYS A 45 8.31 17.93 9.49
CA LYS A 45 7.88 18.05 8.09
C LYS A 45 6.63 18.90 7.95
N GLU A 46 5.66 18.73 8.84
CA GLU A 46 4.37 19.44 8.79
C GLU A 46 4.53 20.94 9.10
N PHE A 47 5.31 21.27 10.15
CA PHE A 47 5.42 22.64 10.65
C PHE A 47 6.72 23.36 10.24
N SER A 48 7.44 22.86 9.23
CA SER A 48 8.74 23.43 8.81
C SER A 48 8.68 24.92 8.46
N ALA A 49 7.53 25.41 7.97
CA ALA A 49 7.33 26.80 7.55
C ALA A 49 6.83 27.73 8.67
N GLU A 50 6.27 27.19 9.76
CA GLU A 50 5.62 27.95 10.82
C GLU A 50 6.51 28.15 12.06
N GLY A 51 7.55 27.32 12.19
CA GLY A 51 8.47 27.35 13.32
C GLY A 51 7.89 26.60 14.53
N ILE A 52 8.58 25.56 14.95
CA ILE A 52 8.19 24.68 16.05
C ILE A 52 9.36 24.55 17.03
N ASP A 53 9.07 24.58 18.34
CA ASP A 53 10.00 24.30 19.43
C ASP A 53 9.61 22.94 20.03
N ILE A 54 10.41 21.90 19.74
CA ILE A 54 10.13 20.53 20.19
C ILE A 54 11.13 20.15 21.27
N ARG A 55 10.62 19.72 22.43
CA ARG A 55 11.44 19.30 23.58
C ARG A 55 11.11 17.87 24.00
N PHE A 56 12.13 17.08 24.29
CA PHE A 56 11.97 15.72 24.78
C PHE A 56 12.02 15.65 26.30
N PHE A 57 11.10 14.88 26.86
CA PHE A 57 11.03 14.57 28.28
C PHE A 57 11.09 13.05 28.45
N GLU A 58 11.87 12.59 29.42
CA GLU A 58 12.07 11.17 29.66
C GLU A 58 12.36 10.91 31.14
N ASP A 59 11.69 9.95 31.73
CA ASP A 59 11.91 9.59 33.14
C ASP A 59 12.98 8.52 33.29
N ARG A 60 13.19 7.71 32.27
CA ARG A 60 14.25 6.70 32.26
C ARG A 60 15.61 7.38 32.09
N THR A 61 16.64 6.79 32.68
CA THR A 61 18.01 7.05 32.24
C THR A 61 18.16 6.46 30.83
N VAL A 62 18.43 7.31 29.83
CA VAL A 62 18.53 6.92 28.42
C VAL A 62 19.44 5.70 28.30
N GLN A 63 18.90 4.56 27.84
CA GLN A 63 19.62 3.29 27.81
C GLN A 63 19.93 2.89 26.37
N ARG A 64 21.23 2.77 26.06
CA ARG A 64 21.92 1.91 25.06
C ARG A 64 21.33 1.65 23.66
N ASP A 65 20.39 2.43 23.13
CA ASP A 65 20.09 2.40 21.69
C ASP A 65 20.86 3.53 20.99
N SER A 66 21.83 3.19 20.13
CA SER A 66 22.74 4.14 19.47
C SER A 66 22.03 5.22 18.66
N ARG A 67 20.80 4.97 18.21
CA ARG A 67 19.97 5.96 17.49
C ARG A 67 19.34 7.00 18.41
N LEU A 68 19.16 6.67 19.70
CA LEU A 68 18.50 7.52 20.70
C LEU A 68 19.50 8.34 21.53
N ILE A 69 20.81 8.07 21.41
CA ILE A 69 21.87 8.71 22.22
C ILE A 69 22.00 10.22 21.94
N ASN A 70 21.63 10.69 20.75
CA ASN A 70 21.81 12.08 20.33
C ASN A 70 20.62 13.00 20.63
N ILE A 71 19.59 12.53 21.35
CA ILE A 71 18.45 13.38 21.71
C ILE A 71 18.71 14.02 23.07
N GLU A 72 18.80 15.35 23.10
CA GLU A 72 18.91 16.10 24.34
C GLU A 72 17.59 16.05 25.12
N LYS A 73 17.65 15.56 26.35
CA LYS A 73 16.52 15.52 27.27
C LYS A 73 16.39 16.86 27.98
N SER A 74 15.24 17.52 27.85
CA SER A 74 14.95 18.81 28.49
C SER A 74 14.46 18.68 29.94
N GLY A 75 14.04 17.49 30.37
CA GLY A 75 13.56 17.24 31.73
C GLY A 75 12.87 15.88 31.88
N ASN A 76 12.32 15.65 33.07
CA ASN A 76 11.46 14.50 33.37
C ASN A 76 9.96 14.85 33.24
N SER A 77 9.07 13.90 33.47
CA SER A 77 7.61 14.08 33.38
C SER A 77 7.06 15.14 34.35
N ARG A 78 7.66 15.30 35.53
CA ARG A 78 7.25 16.33 36.52
C ARG A 78 7.62 17.72 36.04
N ASP A 79 8.79 17.87 35.42
CA ASP A 79 9.21 19.14 34.81
C ASP A 79 8.24 19.52 33.68
N LEU A 80 7.87 18.55 32.84
CA LEU A 80 6.88 18.74 31.80
C LEU A 80 5.52 19.17 32.35
N LEU A 81 5.03 18.51 33.40
CA LEU A 81 3.76 18.87 34.03
C LEU A 81 3.80 20.30 34.59
N ALA A 82 4.91 20.70 35.20
CA ALA A 82 5.08 22.07 35.68
C ALA A 82 5.05 23.10 34.54
N LEU A 83 5.67 22.80 33.40
CA LEU A 83 5.62 23.65 32.20
C LEU A 83 4.21 23.73 31.60
N ALA A 84 3.49 22.59 31.54
CA ALA A 84 2.11 22.53 31.07
C ALA A 84 1.19 23.39 31.95
N LYS A 85 1.34 23.32 33.28
CA LYS A 85 0.57 24.16 34.23
C LYS A 85 0.83 25.66 34.07
N LYS A 86 2.03 26.05 33.63
CA LYS A 86 2.39 27.44 33.36
C LYS A 86 1.93 27.93 31.98
N GLY A 87 1.36 27.06 31.14
CA GLY A 87 1.04 27.39 29.75
C GLY A 87 2.30 27.59 28.90
N GLU A 88 3.41 26.95 29.28
CA GLU A 88 4.68 27.00 28.54
C GLU A 88 4.79 25.92 27.43
N VAL A 89 3.80 25.03 27.36
CA VAL A 89 3.66 23.97 26.36
C VAL A 89 2.25 24.03 25.80
N ASP A 90 2.14 23.94 24.48
CA ASP A 90 0.86 23.97 23.76
C ASP A 90 0.35 22.53 23.51
N GLU A 91 1.24 21.61 23.18
CA GLU A 91 0.91 20.20 22.86
C GLU A 91 1.87 19.22 23.54
N VAL A 92 1.35 18.10 24.07
CA VAL A 92 2.10 16.99 24.66
C VAL A 92 1.82 15.69 23.92
N TYR A 93 2.86 15.07 23.37
CA TYR A 93 2.79 13.76 22.72
C TYR A 93 3.37 12.68 23.64
N ILE A 94 2.52 11.79 24.15
CA ILE A 94 2.92 10.65 24.98
C ILE A 94 3.33 9.50 24.05
N ALA A 95 4.64 9.28 23.92
CA ALA A 95 5.25 8.26 23.06
C ALA A 95 5.88 7.12 23.88
N LEU A 96 5.14 6.62 24.87
CA LEU A 96 5.56 5.51 25.72
C LEU A 96 5.13 4.16 25.12
N PRO A 97 5.87 3.06 25.39
CA PRO A 97 5.45 1.73 24.95
C PRO A 97 4.05 1.39 25.45
N MET A 98 3.20 0.80 24.60
CA MET A 98 1.80 0.48 24.96
C MET A 98 1.67 -0.49 26.15
N VAL A 99 2.71 -1.28 26.41
CA VAL A 99 2.79 -2.14 27.62
C VAL A 99 2.82 -1.33 28.93
N ALA A 100 3.20 -0.05 28.89
CA ALA A 100 3.24 0.86 30.04
C ALA A 100 1.88 1.50 30.34
N GLN A 101 0.79 0.74 30.22
CA GLN A 101 -0.59 1.23 30.33
C GLN A 101 -0.87 2.01 31.62
N GLN A 102 -0.38 1.53 32.77
CA GLN A 102 -0.58 2.21 34.06
C GLN A 102 0.06 3.60 34.07
N ARG A 103 1.26 3.72 33.50
CA ARG A 103 2.01 4.97 33.44
C ARG A 103 1.38 5.97 32.47
N ILE A 104 0.91 5.50 31.32
CA ILE A 104 0.14 6.33 30.38
C ILE A 104 -1.12 6.88 31.06
N ARG A 105 -1.87 6.04 31.78
CA ARG A 105 -3.05 6.49 32.54
C ARG A 105 -2.70 7.52 33.62
N GLN A 106 -1.61 7.30 34.34
CA GLN A 106 -1.14 8.26 35.34
C GLN A 106 -0.87 9.63 34.70
N PHE A 107 -0.13 9.69 33.60
CA PHE A 107 0.15 10.95 32.92
C PHE A 107 -1.10 11.62 32.37
N LEU A 108 -2.00 10.86 31.73
CA LEU A 108 -3.28 11.42 31.26
C LEU A 108 -4.09 12.06 32.41
N ASN A 109 -4.09 11.44 33.60
CA ASN A 109 -4.74 12.01 34.77
C ASN A 109 -4.00 13.26 35.28
N GLU A 110 -2.67 13.26 35.34
CA GLU A 110 -1.89 14.40 35.79
C GLU A 110 -2.05 15.62 34.85
N PHE A 111 -2.04 15.41 33.53
CA PHE A 111 -2.26 16.47 32.56
C PHE A 111 -3.72 16.92 32.44
N SER A 112 -4.69 16.16 32.96
CA SER A 112 -6.11 16.57 32.96
C SER A 112 -6.39 17.82 33.82
N ASP A 113 -5.46 18.17 34.72
CA ASP A 113 -5.45 19.40 35.53
C ASP A 113 -4.67 20.54 34.82
N THR A 114 -4.60 20.51 33.49
CA THR A 114 -3.93 21.52 32.67
C THR A 114 -4.76 21.81 31.41
N THR A 115 -4.44 22.88 30.70
CA THR A 115 -5.10 23.22 29.42
C THR A 115 -4.33 22.74 28.19
N VAL A 116 -3.30 21.90 28.39
CA VAL A 116 -2.44 21.44 27.28
C VAL A 116 -3.17 20.36 26.47
N ASP A 117 -3.00 20.39 25.16
CA ASP A 117 -3.53 19.32 24.30
C ASP A 117 -2.63 18.08 24.41
N VAL A 118 -3.20 16.95 24.84
CA VAL A 118 -2.45 15.70 25.06
C VAL A 118 -2.82 14.65 24.02
N PHE A 119 -1.82 14.17 23.29
CA PHE A 119 -1.92 13.15 22.27
C PHE A 119 -1.20 11.87 22.70
N LEU A 120 -1.80 10.71 22.45
CA LEU A 120 -1.14 9.42 22.62
C LEU A 120 -0.57 8.97 21.27
N VAL A 121 0.73 8.69 21.22
CA VAL A 121 1.41 8.17 20.02
C VAL A 121 1.52 6.65 20.15
N PRO A 122 0.68 5.87 19.44
CA PRO A 122 0.78 4.43 19.50
C PRO A 122 2.01 3.95 18.72
N ASP A 123 2.78 3.03 19.31
CA ASP A 123 3.90 2.41 18.63
C ASP A 123 3.42 1.29 17.68
N LEU A 124 2.76 1.69 16.60
CA LEU A 124 2.23 0.78 15.59
C LEU A 124 3.33 0.25 14.65
N PHE A 125 4.30 1.10 14.31
CA PHE A 125 5.38 0.76 13.40
C PHE A 125 6.22 -0.43 13.87
N SER A 126 6.37 -0.61 15.20
CA SER A 126 7.02 -1.79 15.78
C SER A 126 6.29 -3.11 15.52
N TYR A 127 4.97 -3.10 15.29
CA TYR A 127 4.19 -4.32 15.04
C TYR A 127 4.08 -4.65 13.55
N SER A 128 3.97 -3.64 12.69
CA SER A 128 4.04 -3.81 11.25
C SER A 128 4.26 -2.44 10.61
N ALA A 129 5.21 -2.36 9.67
CA ALA A 129 5.36 -1.20 8.78
C ALA A 129 4.14 -0.99 7.85
N HIS A 130 3.16 -1.88 7.94
CA HIS A 130 1.93 -1.92 7.16
C HIS A 130 0.74 -1.84 8.11
N ILE A 131 0.41 -0.63 8.60
CA ILE A 131 -0.69 -0.33 9.55
C ILE A 131 -1.18 1.11 9.26
N SER A 132 -2.44 1.54 9.36
CA SER A 132 -3.78 0.93 9.43
C SER A 132 -4.82 2.06 9.38
N GLN A 133 -6.02 1.78 8.88
CA GLN A 133 -7.16 2.66 9.13
C GLN A 133 -7.66 2.47 10.58
N LEU A 134 -7.97 3.59 11.26
CA LEU A 134 -8.75 3.57 12.50
C LEU A 134 -10.19 3.21 12.15
N ARG A 135 -10.73 2.14 12.76
CA ARG A 135 -12.15 1.78 12.62
C ARG A 135 -12.84 1.85 13.98
N MET A 136 -13.95 2.57 14.02
CA MET A 136 -14.86 2.62 15.17
C MET A 136 -15.85 1.46 15.10
N PHE A 137 -15.93 0.64 16.14
CA PHE A 137 -17.03 -0.31 16.35
C PHE A 137 -17.78 0.09 17.62
N GLY A 138 -18.92 0.76 17.45
CA GLY A 138 -19.62 1.40 18.56
C GLY A 138 -18.71 2.43 19.23
N ASN A 139 -18.39 2.22 20.51
CA ASN A 139 -17.49 3.08 21.29
C ASN A 139 -16.04 2.57 21.35
N ILE A 140 -15.72 1.47 20.67
CA ILE A 140 -14.39 0.87 20.68
C ILE A 140 -13.62 1.32 19.44
N GLN A 141 -12.47 1.96 19.68
CA GLN A 141 -11.48 2.26 18.64
C GLN A 141 -10.68 1.00 18.36
N THR A 142 -10.74 0.50 17.13
CA THR A 142 -9.92 -0.62 16.65
C THR A 142 -8.92 -0.13 15.63
N ILE A 143 -7.70 -0.66 15.72
CA ILE A 143 -6.58 -0.37 14.81
C ILE A 143 -6.43 -1.58 13.91
N SER A 144 -6.76 -1.45 12.63
CA SER A 144 -6.80 -2.61 11.75
C SER A 144 -5.51 -2.78 10.95
N ILE A 145 -4.64 -3.66 11.43
CA ILE A 145 -3.28 -3.89 10.91
C ILE A 145 -3.30 -4.30 9.41
N PHE A 146 -4.25 -5.14 8.99
CA PHE A 146 -4.29 -5.68 7.62
C PHE A 146 -5.65 -5.44 6.93
N THR A 147 -5.93 -4.20 6.52
CA THR A 147 -7.11 -3.86 5.69
C THR A 147 -6.78 -3.70 4.22
N SER A 148 -7.84 -3.76 3.41
CA SER A 148 -7.81 -3.30 2.03
C SER A 148 -8.20 -1.81 2.00
N PRO A 149 -7.56 -0.95 1.20
CA PRO A 149 -8.08 0.40 0.92
C PRO A 149 -9.43 0.34 0.18
N PHE A 150 -9.78 -0.83 -0.35
CA PHE A 150 -10.99 -1.08 -1.13
C PHE A 150 -12.16 -1.60 -0.29
N ASP A 151 -12.28 -1.15 0.97
CA ASP A 151 -13.49 -1.34 1.76
C ASP A 151 -14.33 -0.06 1.72
N GLY A 152 -15.65 -0.17 1.50
CA GLY A 152 -16.56 0.99 1.44
C GLY A 152 -16.51 1.77 0.11
N GLU A 153 -16.46 3.10 0.19
CA GLU A 153 -16.56 4.01 -0.97
C GLU A 153 -15.40 3.83 -1.97
N GLY A 154 -14.18 3.59 -1.49
CA GLY A 154 -13.02 3.33 -2.34
C GLY A 154 -13.19 2.11 -3.24
N ALA A 155 -13.89 1.08 -2.76
CA ALA A 155 -14.22 -0.12 -3.54
C ALA A 155 -15.12 0.20 -4.74
N VAL A 156 -16.11 1.06 -4.52
CA VAL A 156 -17.07 1.48 -5.54
C VAL A 156 -16.38 2.35 -6.58
N LEU A 157 -15.58 3.34 -6.13
CA LEU A 157 -14.83 4.21 -7.03
C LEU A 157 -13.87 3.42 -7.91
N LYS A 158 -13.07 2.52 -7.30
CA LYS A 158 -12.16 1.63 -8.04
C LYS A 158 -12.90 0.76 -9.04
N ARG A 159 -14.10 0.26 -8.69
CA ARG A 159 -14.90 -0.57 -9.58
C ARG A 159 -15.45 0.22 -10.77
N ILE A 160 -15.90 1.44 -10.56
CA ILE A 160 -16.36 2.33 -11.63
C ILE A 160 -15.21 2.62 -12.59
N GLU A 161 -14.04 2.99 -12.05
CA GLU A 161 -12.81 3.18 -12.82
C GLU A 161 -12.47 1.95 -13.67
N ASP A 162 -12.44 0.75 -13.06
CA ASP A 162 -12.15 -0.51 -13.76
C ASP A 162 -13.14 -0.80 -14.90
N ILE A 163 -14.42 -0.47 -14.74
CA ILE A 163 -15.44 -0.67 -15.78
C ILE A 163 -15.22 0.31 -16.92
N ILE A 164 -15.07 1.61 -16.62
CA ILE A 164 -14.92 2.67 -17.62
C ILE A 164 -13.64 2.44 -18.44
N LEU A 165 -12.50 2.34 -17.75
CA LEU A 165 -11.21 2.15 -18.40
C LEU A 165 -11.12 0.74 -19.02
N GLY A 166 -11.71 -0.27 -18.38
CA GLY A 166 -11.71 -1.64 -18.90
C GLY A 166 -12.49 -1.75 -20.20
N LEU A 167 -13.63 -1.07 -20.32
CA LEU A 167 -14.41 -1.01 -21.55
C LEU A 167 -13.64 -0.26 -22.64
N PHE A 168 -13.07 0.89 -22.30
CA PHE A 168 -12.26 1.69 -23.21
C PHE A 168 -11.09 0.87 -23.79
N PHE A 169 -10.27 0.23 -22.95
CA PHE A 169 -9.14 -0.56 -23.42
C PHE A 169 -9.56 -1.85 -24.13
N THR A 170 -10.68 -2.46 -23.74
CA THR A 170 -11.22 -3.61 -24.48
C THR A 170 -11.56 -3.20 -25.91
N LEU A 171 -12.35 -2.14 -26.09
CA LEU A 171 -12.76 -1.66 -27.42
C LEU A 171 -11.55 -1.25 -28.27
N LEU A 172 -10.59 -0.52 -27.67
CA LEU A 172 -9.37 -0.10 -28.34
C LEU A 172 -8.49 -1.28 -28.79
N SER A 173 -8.45 -2.36 -28.01
CA SER A 173 -7.61 -3.53 -28.29
C SER A 173 -8.27 -4.58 -29.19
N LEU A 174 -9.57 -4.48 -29.50
CA LEU A 174 -10.29 -5.45 -30.34
C LEU A 174 -9.62 -5.71 -31.71
N PRO A 175 -9.22 -4.69 -32.49
CA PRO A 175 -8.57 -4.94 -33.78
C PRO A 175 -7.24 -5.68 -33.63
N ALA A 176 -6.43 -5.32 -32.63
CA ALA A 176 -5.17 -5.98 -32.33
C ALA A 176 -5.40 -7.44 -31.87
N MET A 177 -6.40 -7.68 -31.02
CA MET A 177 -6.78 -9.02 -30.58
C MET A 177 -7.18 -9.93 -31.75
N LEU A 178 -7.90 -9.40 -32.75
CA LEU A 178 -8.27 -10.15 -33.95
C LEU A 178 -7.05 -10.54 -34.80
N ILE A 179 -6.14 -9.59 -35.04
CA ILE A 179 -4.89 -9.84 -35.78
C ILE A 179 -4.04 -10.90 -35.06
N VAL A 180 -3.89 -10.78 -33.73
CA VAL A 180 -3.16 -11.76 -32.91
C VAL A 180 -3.82 -13.14 -32.97
N ALA A 181 -5.15 -13.21 -32.92
CA ALA A 181 -5.88 -14.46 -33.01
C ALA A 181 -5.63 -15.19 -34.34
N ILE A 182 -5.65 -14.45 -35.46
CA ILE A 182 -5.32 -14.98 -36.79
C ILE A 182 -3.86 -15.45 -36.81
N GLY A 183 -2.92 -14.64 -36.32
CA GLY A 183 -1.50 -15.00 -36.26
C GLY A 183 -1.23 -16.28 -35.47
N ILE A 184 -1.93 -16.50 -34.34
CA ILE A 184 -1.80 -17.74 -33.56
C ILE A 184 -2.30 -18.95 -34.36
N LYS A 185 -3.46 -18.82 -35.01
CA LYS A 185 -4.05 -19.90 -35.82
C LYS A 185 -3.20 -20.29 -37.02
N LEU A 186 -2.55 -19.32 -37.67
CA LEU A 186 -1.67 -19.58 -38.81
C LEU A 186 -0.32 -20.18 -38.38
N THR A 187 0.17 -19.88 -37.17
CA THR A 187 1.50 -20.29 -36.72
C THR A 187 1.53 -21.53 -35.84
N SER A 188 0.39 -21.95 -35.27
CA SER A 188 0.33 -23.12 -34.40
C SER A 188 -1.08 -23.74 -34.32
N PRO A 189 -1.21 -25.09 -34.34
CA PRO A 189 -2.51 -25.77 -34.24
C PRO A 189 -3.10 -25.65 -32.83
N GLY A 190 -4.44 -25.60 -32.70
CA GLY A 190 -5.18 -25.60 -31.43
C GLY A 190 -5.87 -24.27 -31.07
N PRO A 191 -6.24 -24.04 -29.79
CA PRO A 191 -7.01 -22.86 -29.37
C PRO A 191 -6.18 -21.57 -29.34
N VAL A 192 -6.85 -20.44 -29.62
CA VAL A 192 -6.26 -19.09 -29.59
C VAL A 192 -6.03 -18.61 -28.15
N LEU A 193 -7.03 -18.85 -27.30
CA LEU A 193 -7.02 -18.42 -25.90
C LEU A 193 -6.64 -19.57 -24.98
N PHE A 194 -5.93 -19.22 -23.92
CA PHE A 194 -5.55 -20.09 -22.83
C PHE A 194 -6.01 -19.45 -21.51
N LYS A 195 -6.40 -20.29 -20.54
CA LYS A 195 -6.81 -19.87 -19.20
C LYS A 195 -5.84 -20.45 -18.19
N GLN A 196 -5.40 -19.61 -17.26
CA GLN A 196 -4.54 -20.05 -16.17
C GLN A 196 -5.12 -19.72 -14.81
N ASN A 197 -5.04 -20.67 -13.88
CA ASN A 197 -5.45 -20.46 -12.50
C ASN A 197 -4.43 -19.58 -11.77
N ARG A 198 -4.93 -18.52 -11.14
CA ARG A 198 -4.15 -17.56 -10.35
C ARG A 198 -4.91 -17.23 -9.06
N TYR A 199 -4.24 -16.69 -8.06
CA TYR A 199 -4.94 -16.12 -6.89
C TYR A 199 -5.45 -14.71 -7.20
N GLY A 200 -6.72 -14.49 -6.88
CA GLY A 200 -7.41 -13.22 -6.92
C GLY A 200 -7.62 -12.63 -5.53
N LEU A 201 -8.69 -11.84 -5.40
CA LEU A 201 -9.10 -11.22 -4.14
C LEU A 201 -9.35 -12.27 -3.05
N ASN A 202 -8.83 -12.02 -1.84
CA ASN A 202 -8.86 -12.89 -0.68
C ASN A 202 -8.27 -14.28 -0.92
N GLY A 203 -7.32 -14.39 -1.87
CA GLY A 203 -6.69 -15.66 -2.22
C GLY A 203 -7.58 -16.62 -3.02
N LYS A 204 -8.79 -16.19 -3.42
CA LYS A 204 -9.69 -17.04 -4.22
C LYS A 204 -9.08 -17.31 -5.58
N GLN A 205 -9.17 -18.55 -6.06
CA GLN A 205 -8.68 -18.89 -7.40
C GLN A 205 -9.55 -18.23 -8.47
N ILE A 206 -8.90 -17.62 -9.47
CA ILE A 206 -9.51 -17.03 -10.64
C ILE A 206 -8.85 -17.57 -11.90
N GLN A 207 -9.64 -17.68 -12.97
CA GLN A 207 -9.14 -17.99 -14.31
C GLN A 207 -8.76 -16.70 -15.02
N VAL A 208 -7.47 -16.55 -15.35
CA VAL A 208 -6.94 -15.41 -16.10
C VAL A 208 -6.80 -15.79 -17.57
N TRP A 209 -7.39 -14.99 -18.45
CA TRP A 209 -7.35 -15.20 -19.90
C TRP A 209 -6.07 -14.64 -20.51
N LYS A 210 -5.45 -15.40 -21.40
CA LYS A 210 -4.31 -14.96 -22.21
C LYS A 210 -4.38 -15.53 -23.61
N PHE A 211 -3.67 -14.92 -24.55
CA PHE A 211 -3.37 -15.59 -25.80
C PHE A 211 -2.36 -16.71 -25.60
N ARG A 212 -2.48 -17.75 -26.41
CA ARG A 212 -1.55 -18.87 -26.38
C ARG A 212 -0.21 -18.47 -27.01
N THR A 213 0.84 -18.48 -26.20
CA THR A 213 2.22 -18.17 -26.64
C THR A 213 3.14 -19.39 -26.62
N MET A 214 2.67 -20.51 -26.07
CA MET A 214 3.45 -21.75 -25.89
C MET A 214 2.77 -22.92 -26.59
N ARG A 215 3.57 -23.92 -27.01
CA ARG A 215 3.07 -25.18 -27.59
C ARG A 215 2.36 -26.05 -26.56
N VAL A 216 2.79 -25.96 -25.30
CA VAL A 216 2.23 -26.68 -24.15
C VAL A 216 1.39 -25.73 -23.30
N MET A 217 0.26 -26.20 -22.80
CA MET A 217 -0.65 -25.45 -21.93
C MET A 217 -0.62 -26.04 -20.51
N GLU A 218 0.27 -25.52 -19.66
CA GLU A 218 0.41 -25.98 -18.27
C GLU A 218 -0.55 -25.22 -17.34
N ASN A 219 -1.49 -25.95 -16.73
CA ASN A 219 -2.42 -25.43 -15.73
C ASN A 219 -2.63 -26.40 -14.55
N SER A 220 -1.62 -27.23 -14.27
CA SER A 220 -1.63 -28.23 -13.20
C SER A 220 -1.13 -27.64 -11.87
N ALA A 221 -1.10 -28.47 -10.81
CA ALA A 221 -0.61 -28.07 -9.48
C ALA A 221 0.87 -27.65 -9.46
N VAL A 222 1.66 -28.14 -10.42
CA VAL A 222 3.06 -27.76 -10.63
C VAL A 222 3.15 -27.05 -11.98
N VAL A 223 3.45 -25.77 -11.95
CA VAL A 223 3.64 -24.95 -13.16
C VAL A 223 5.09 -24.47 -13.16
N THR A 224 5.87 -24.86 -14.17
CA THR A 224 7.25 -24.39 -14.30
C THR A 224 7.24 -22.98 -14.87
N GLN A 225 7.83 -22.03 -14.12
CA GLN A 225 7.99 -20.65 -14.60
C GLN A 225 8.69 -20.64 -15.95
N ALA A 226 8.10 -19.98 -16.94
CA ALA A 226 8.78 -19.78 -18.22
C ALA A 226 9.99 -18.87 -18.02
N THR A 227 11.15 -19.37 -18.44
CA THR A 227 12.43 -18.68 -18.39
C THR A 227 12.74 -17.97 -19.71
N ARG A 228 13.75 -17.12 -19.72
CA ARG A 228 14.31 -16.56 -20.95
C ARG A 228 14.72 -17.69 -21.91
N ASN A 229 14.32 -17.57 -23.17
CA ASN A 229 14.55 -18.55 -24.24
C ASN A 229 13.92 -19.94 -24.01
N ASP A 230 12.81 -20.02 -23.29
CA ASP A 230 12.09 -21.29 -23.07
C ASP A 230 11.67 -21.96 -24.41
N PRO A 231 12.09 -23.22 -24.66
CA PRO A 231 11.86 -23.92 -25.92
C PRO A 231 10.38 -24.20 -26.21
N ARG A 232 9.51 -24.09 -25.19
CA ARG A 232 8.06 -24.27 -25.32
C ARG A 232 7.39 -23.06 -25.96
N ILE A 233 8.03 -21.89 -26.00
CA ILE A 233 7.49 -20.64 -26.57
C ILE A 233 7.61 -20.68 -28.11
N THR A 234 6.53 -20.32 -28.82
CA THR A 234 6.58 -20.23 -30.29
C THR A 234 7.26 -18.93 -30.73
N LYS A 235 7.80 -18.86 -31.95
CA LYS A 235 8.41 -17.61 -32.48
C LYS A 235 7.45 -16.42 -32.41
N PHE A 236 6.20 -16.63 -32.82
CA PHE A 236 5.15 -15.62 -32.71
C PHE A 236 4.79 -15.35 -31.24
N GLY A 237 4.72 -16.39 -30.40
CA GLY A 237 4.50 -16.24 -28.96
C GLY A 237 5.57 -15.41 -28.25
N ALA A 238 6.84 -15.51 -28.66
CA ALA A 238 7.92 -14.68 -28.14
C ALA A 238 7.68 -13.19 -28.45
N PHE A 239 7.26 -12.88 -29.68
CA PHE A 239 6.86 -11.52 -30.06
C PHE A 239 5.68 -11.01 -29.21
N LEU A 240 4.65 -11.84 -29.01
CA LEU A 240 3.49 -11.46 -28.18
C LEU A 240 3.88 -11.18 -26.72
N ARG A 241 4.76 -12.00 -26.13
CA ARG A 241 5.24 -11.80 -24.74
C ARG A 241 6.10 -10.54 -24.60
N LYS A 242 6.98 -10.29 -25.58
CA LYS A 242 7.83 -9.09 -25.61
C LYS A 242 7.00 -7.80 -25.68
N THR A 243 5.91 -7.83 -26.46
CA THR A 243 4.99 -6.69 -26.62
C THR A 243 3.86 -6.68 -25.60
N SER A 244 3.78 -7.69 -24.73
CA SER A 244 2.66 -7.92 -23.80
C SER A 244 1.28 -8.02 -24.45
N LEU A 245 1.23 -8.24 -25.77
CA LEU A 245 -0.02 -8.43 -26.50
C LEU A 245 -0.73 -9.72 -26.07
N ASP A 246 -0.01 -10.68 -25.50
CA ASP A 246 -0.60 -11.92 -24.98
C ASP A 246 -1.54 -11.70 -23.78
N GLU A 247 -1.45 -10.55 -23.13
CA GLU A 247 -2.23 -10.19 -21.93
C GLU A 247 -3.51 -9.40 -22.25
N LEU A 248 -3.73 -8.98 -23.49
CA LEU A 248 -4.94 -8.22 -23.89
C LEU A 248 -6.26 -8.90 -23.49
N PRO A 249 -6.42 -10.24 -23.57
CA PRO A 249 -7.65 -10.90 -23.12
C PRO A 249 -7.97 -10.69 -21.63
N GLN A 250 -7.01 -10.25 -20.81
CA GLN A 250 -7.23 -9.97 -19.38
C GLN A 250 -8.18 -8.79 -19.16
N PHE A 251 -8.40 -7.89 -20.13
CA PHE A 251 -9.43 -6.86 -20.00
C PHE A 251 -10.83 -7.46 -19.82
N ILE A 252 -11.08 -8.66 -20.36
CA ILE A 252 -12.31 -9.44 -20.09
C ILE A 252 -12.41 -9.79 -18.60
N ASN A 253 -11.29 -10.16 -17.96
CA ASN A 253 -11.27 -10.43 -16.52
C ASN A 253 -11.58 -9.18 -15.67
N VAL A 254 -11.15 -8.01 -16.13
CA VAL A 254 -11.45 -6.71 -15.49
C VAL A 254 -12.94 -6.42 -15.56
N LEU A 255 -13.54 -6.55 -16.76
CA LEU A 255 -14.98 -6.36 -16.94
C LEU A 255 -15.80 -7.35 -16.10
N GLN A 256 -15.38 -8.62 -16.02
CA GLN A 256 -15.97 -9.63 -15.13
C GLN A 256 -15.79 -9.35 -13.63
N GLY A 257 -14.96 -8.37 -13.26
CA GLY A 257 -14.68 -8.00 -11.88
C GLY A 257 -13.77 -8.97 -11.14
N ARG A 258 -13.10 -9.89 -11.85
CA ARG A 258 -12.12 -10.85 -11.30
C ARG A 258 -10.73 -10.23 -11.15
N MET A 259 -10.42 -9.25 -11.99
CA MET A 259 -9.18 -8.46 -11.97
C MET A 259 -9.51 -6.95 -11.93
N SER A 260 -8.49 -6.15 -11.68
CA SER A 260 -8.45 -4.70 -11.85
C SER A 260 -7.48 -4.35 -12.97
N ILE A 261 -7.55 -3.13 -13.52
CA ILE A 261 -6.53 -2.64 -14.47
C ILE A 261 -5.21 -2.47 -13.74
N VAL A 262 -5.25 -1.80 -12.59
CA VAL A 262 -4.11 -1.52 -11.72
C VAL A 262 -4.22 -2.34 -10.43
N GLY A 263 -3.16 -3.05 -10.08
CA GLY A 263 -3.09 -3.85 -8.87
C GLY A 263 -1.88 -4.80 -8.86
N PRO A 264 -1.67 -5.57 -7.78
CA PRO A 264 -0.62 -6.57 -7.71
C PRO A 264 -0.74 -7.60 -8.83
N ARG A 265 0.37 -7.91 -9.50
CA ARG A 265 0.35 -8.86 -10.62
C ARG A 265 0.03 -10.28 -10.13
N PRO A 266 -0.93 -11.00 -10.75
CA PRO A 266 -1.32 -12.33 -10.30
C PRO A 266 -0.20 -13.36 -10.56
N HIS A 267 0.19 -14.09 -9.51
CA HIS A 267 1.18 -15.16 -9.59
C HIS A 267 0.51 -16.54 -9.72
N ALA A 268 1.28 -17.52 -10.18
CA ALA A 268 0.78 -18.89 -10.36
C ALA A 268 0.51 -19.45 -8.97
N VAL A 269 -0.54 -20.25 -8.83
CA VAL A 269 -0.90 -20.85 -7.54
C VAL A 269 0.31 -21.58 -6.95
N ALA A 270 1.03 -22.36 -7.77
CA ALA A 270 2.26 -23.06 -7.36
C ALA A 270 3.33 -22.11 -6.77
N HIS A 271 3.59 -20.97 -7.42
CA HIS A 271 4.57 -20.00 -6.92
C HIS A 271 4.10 -19.29 -5.64
N ASN A 272 2.79 -19.05 -5.50
CA ASN A 272 2.26 -18.45 -4.27
C ASN A 272 2.50 -19.34 -3.07
N GLU A 273 2.30 -20.65 -3.20
CA GLU A 273 2.53 -21.60 -2.10
C GLU A 273 4.03 -21.70 -1.73
N GLN A 274 4.93 -21.49 -2.69
CA GLN A 274 6.36 -21.41 -2.40
C GLN A 274 6.71 -20.11 -1.66
N TYR A 275 6.34 -18.95 -2.20
CA TYR A 275 6.77 -17.67 -1.65
C TYR A 275 6.06 -17.28 -0.35
N ARG A 276 4.84 -17.76 -0.08
CA ARG A 276 4.13 -17.44 1.16
C ARG A 276 4.85 -17.93 2.42
N VAL A 277 5.73 -18.91 2.30
CA VAL A 277 6.54 -19.45 3.41
C VAL A 277 7.87 -18.71 3.53
N LEU A 278 8.35 -18.12 2.43
CA LEU A 278 9.68 -17.52 2.33
C LEU A 278 9.68 -16.00 2.50
N VAL A 279 8.55 -15.34 2.24
CA VAL A 279 8.43 -13.87 2.25
C VAL A 279 7.36 -13.46 3.25
N GLU A 280 7.76 -12.66 4.23
CA GLU A 280 6.82 -12.08 5.19
C GLU A 280 5.75 -11.25 4.48
N ASN A 281 4.54 -11.21 5.05
CA ASN A 281 3.45 -10.38 4.55
C ASN A 281 3.00 -10.67 3.09
N TYR A 282 3.50 -11.74 2.48
CA TYR A 282 3.22 -12.10 1.08
C TYR A 282 1.71 -12.13 0.76
N MET A 283 0.90 -12.70 1.67
CA MET A 283 -0.53 -12.88 1.43
C MET A 283 -1.33 -11.58 1.47
N ILE A 284 -0.80 -10.49 2.02
CA ILE A 284 -1.50 -9.20 2.12
C ILE A 284 -1.80 -8.64 0.72
N ARG A 285 -0.94 -8.91 -0.27
CA ARG A 285 -1.19 -8.48 -1.67
C ARG A 285 -2.51 -9.00 -2.25
N HIS A 286 -3.07 -10.06 -1.68
CA HIS A 286 -4.35 -10.63 -2.07
C HIS A 286 -5.57 -9.96 -1.41
N LYS A 287 -5.37 -8.95 -0.55
CA LYS A 287 -6.46 -8.12 -0.01
C LYS A 287 -7.11 -7.21 -1.05
N VAL A 288 -6.53 -7.15 -2.26
CA VAL A 288 -7.02 -6.36 -3.39
C VAL A 288 -7.13 -7.24 -4.64
N LYS A 289 -7.89 -6.78 -5.65
CA LYS A 289 -7.95 -7.51 -6.92
C LYS A 289 -6.59 -7.45 -7.61
N PRO A 290 -6.13 -8.56 -8.23
CA PRO A 290 -4.91 -8.53 -9.02
C PRO A 290 -5.06 -7.63 -10.24
N GLY A 291 -3.96 -6.97 -10.62
CA GLY A 291 -3.88 -6.02 -11.73
C GLY A 291 -3.34 -6.63 -13.02
N ILE A 292 -3.71 -6.02 -14.16
CA ILE A 292 -2.99 -6.22 -15.44
C ILE A 292 -1.62 -5.54 -15.35
N THR A 293 -1.61 -4.30 -14.85
CA THR A 293 -0.41 -3.54 -14.48
C THR A 293 -0.42 -3.18 -12.99
N GLY A 294 0.69 -2.67 -12.48
CA GLY A 294 0.84 -2.33 -11.06
C GLY A 294 2.13 -1.58 -10.77
N LEU A 295 2.23 -1.07 -9.53
CA LEU A 295 3.36 -0.26 -9.08
C LEU A 295 4.70 -1.02 -9.21
N ALA A 296 4.72 -2.30 -8.84
CA ALA A 296 5.91 -3.14 -8.98
C ALA A 296 6.35 -3.28 -10.45
N GLN A 297 5.39 -3.41 -11.39
CA GLN A 297 5.69 -3.57 -12.82
C GLN A 297 6.33 -2.31 -13.40
N ILE A 298 5.82 -1.12 -13.07
CA ILE A 298 6.40 0.14 -13.56
C ILE A 298 7.74 0.47 -12.91
N ASN A 299 8.05 -0.09 -11.73
CA ASN A 299 9.33 0.05 -11.04
C ASN A 299 10.35 -1.05 -11.41
N GLY A 300 10.12 -1.79 -12.51
CA GLY A 300 11.10 -2.74 -13.05
C GLY A 300 10.99 -4.16 -12.51
N PHE A 301 10.08 -4.42 -11.57
CA PHE A 301 9.83 -5.74 -10.99
C PHE A 301 8.77 -6.52 -11.77
N ARG A 302 8.75 -6.40 -13.11
CA ARG A 302 7.83 -7.12 -14.01
C ARG A 302 8.28 -8.55 -14.35
N GLY A 303 9.59 -8.76 -14.45
CA GLY A 303 10.22 -9.96 -15.01
C GLY A 303 10.24 -11.17 -14.07
N GLU A 304 11.20 -12.07 -14.30
CA GLU A 304 11.38 -13.27 -13.47
C GLU A 304 11.73 -12.90 -12.02
N THR A 305 11.15 -13.64 -11.08
CA THR A 305 11.54 -13.66 -9.66
C THR A 305 12.54 -14.79 -9.47
N ASP A 306 13.72 -14.64 -10.05
CA ASP A 306 14.84 -15.59 -9.96
C ASP A 306 15.53 -15.59 -8.60
N THR A 307 15.31 -14.54 -7.80
CA THR A 307 15.94 -14.31 -6.50
C THR A 307 14.88 -13.89 -5.48
N LEU A 308 15.06 -14.30 -4.21
CA LEU A 308 14.16 -13.91 -3.12
C LEU A 308 14.12 -12.39 -2.95
N ASP A 309 15.26 -11.70 -3.01
CA ASP A 309 15.33 -10.24 -2.90
C ASP A 309 14.47 -9.50 -3.94
N LYS A 310 14.41 -9.99 -5.19
CA LYS A 310 13.55 -9.40 -6.21
C LYS A 310 12.07 -9.64 -5.91
N MET A 311 11.74 -10.79 -5.34
CA MET A 311 10.38 -11.10 -4.92
C MET A 311 9.97 -10.22 -3.72
N GLU A 312 10.84 -10.04 -2.74
CA GLU A 312 10.60 -9.15 -1.59
C GLU A 312 10.37 -7.71 -2.05
N LYS A 313 11.24 -7.17 -2.92
CA LYS A 313 11.04 -5.82 -3.48
C LYS A 313 9.73 -5.70 -4.26
N ARG A 314 9.33 -6.74 -5.00
CA ARG A 314 8.01 -6.77 -5.67
C ARG A 314 6.88 -6.68 -4.64
N ILE A 315 6.96 -7.45 -3.55
CA ILE A 315 5.96 -7.38 -2.48
C ILE A 315 5.96 -5.99 -1.84
N GLN A 316 7.10 -5.39 -1.56
CA GLN A 316 7.18 -4.02 -1.03
C GLN A 316 6.42 -3.02 -1.91
N PHE A 317 6.63 -3.04 -3.23
CA PHE A 317 5.87 -2.17 -4.14
C PHE A 317 4.37 -2.52 -4.21
N ASP A 318 4.00 -3.79 -4.13
CA ASP A 318 2.59 -4.18 -4.07
C ASP A 318 1.91 -3.65 -2.79
N LEU A 319 2.60 -3.71 -1.65
CA LEU A 319 2.08 -3.21 -0.37
C LEU A 319 2.03 -1.68 -0.35
N GLN A 320 3.06 -1.00 -0.87
CA GLN A 320 3.05 0.45 -1.05
C GLN A 320 1.88 0.92 -1.91
N TYR A 321 1.57 0.20 -3.00
CA TYR A 321 0.39 0.49 -3.83
C TYR A 321 -0.91 0.39 -3.03
N ILE A 322 -1.07 -0.69 -2.25
CA ILE A 322 -2.27 -0.92 -1.43
C ILE A 322 -2.42 0.17 -0.36
N GLN A 323 -1.32 0.66 0.21
CA GLN A 323 -1.34 1.69 1.25
C GLN A 323 -1.64 3.09 0.72
N SER A 324 -1.06 3.43 -0.43
CA SER A 324 -1.12 4.78 -1.00
C SER A 324 -2.12 4.89 -2.16
N TRP A 325 -3.05 3.95 -2.25
CA TRP A 325 -3.99 3.90 -3.34
C TRP A 325 -4.77 5.21 -3.45
N SER A 326 -4.79 5.75 -4.67
CA SER A 326 -5.62 6.87 -5.07
C SER A 326 -5.90 6.75 -6.57
N LEU A 327 -6.99 7.38 -7.02
CA LEU A 327 -7.32 7.42 -8.44
C LEU A 327 -6.18 8.04 -9.29
N LEU A 328 -5.52 9.07 -8.76
CA LEU A 328 -4.36 9.69 -9.42
C LEU A 328 -3.18 8.74 -9.54
N LEU A 329 -2.93 7.91 -8.53
CA LEU A 329 -1.88 6.89 -8.58
C LEU A 329 -2.18 5.85 -9.66
N ASP A 330 -3.43 5.40 -9.79
CA ASP A 330 -3.85 4.46 -10.83
C ASP A 330 -3.63 5.04 -12.23
N LEU A 331 -4.08 6.28 -12.47
CA LEU A 331 -3.85 6.98 -13.75
C LEU A 331 -2.36 7.16 -14.06
N LYS A 332 -1.55 7.51 -13.05
CA LYS A 332 -0.09 7.59 -13.18
C LYS A 332 0.52 6.24 -13.55
N ILE A 333 0.09 5.14 -12.92
CA ILE A 333 0.58 3.81 -13.23
C ILE A 333 0.18 3.42 -14.66
N ILE A 334 -1.04 3.67 -15.10
CA ILE A 334 -1.50 3.39 -16.46
C ILE A 334 -0.66 4.17 -17.48
N PHE A 335 -0.48 5.47 -17.27
CA PHE A 335 0.35 6.31 -18.11
C PHE A 335 1.78 5.77 -18.19
N LEU A 336 2.44 5.55 -17.04
CA LEU A 336 3.80 5.01 -17.00
C LEU A 336 3.90 3.60 -17.57
N THR A 337 2.85 2.79 -17.52
CA THR A 337 2.81 1.46 -18.13
C THR A 337 2.90 1.55 -19.64
N PHE A 338 2.25 2.54 -20.27
CA PHE A 338 2.35 2.75 -21.70
C PHE A 338 3.80 3.10 -22.11
N PHE A 339 4.43 4.06 -21.42
CA PHE A 339 5.81 4.46 -21.76
C PHE A 339 6.85 3.41 -21.38
N ARG A 340 6.80 2.84 -20.17
CA ARG A 340 7.80 1.88 -19.68
C ARG A 340 7.57 0.46 -20.19
N GLY A 341 6.33 0.10 -20.53
CA GLY A 341 5.95 -1.22 -21.04
C GLY A 341 6.33 -1.44 -22.51
N PHE A 342 6.25 -0.40 -23.35
CA PHE A 342 6.65 -0.46 -24.76
C PHE A 342 8.14 -0.12 -24.99
N VAL A 343 8.79 0.61 -24.08
CA VAL A 343 10.18 1.13 -24.26
C VAL A 343 11.22 0.45 -23.34
N GLY A 344 10.80 -0.32 -22.33
CA GLY A 344 11.71 -0.89 -21.32
C GLY A 344 12.41 -2.20 -21.72
N LYS A 345 13.72 -2.30 -21.45
CA LYS A 345 14.57 -3.50 -21.61
C LYS A 345 14.17 -4.72 -20.75
N ASN A 346 13.13 -4.59 -19.90
CA ASN A 346 12.68 -5.63 -18.96
C ASN A 346 11.35 -6.28 -19.37
N ALA A 347 10.83 -5.98 -20.56
CA ALA A 347 9.84 -6.82 -21.21
C ALA A 347 10.59 -8.02 -21.82
N PHE A 348 10.46 -9.17 -21.18
CA PHE A 348 11.03 -10.50 -21.51
C PHE A 348 11.75 -10.64 -22.87
#